data_AF-A0A7I0J5H3-F1
#
_entry.id   AF-A0A7I0J5H3-F1
#
_cell.length_a   1.000
_cell.length_b   1.000
_cell.length_c   1.000
_cell.angle_alpha   90.00
_cell.angle_beta   90.00
_cell.angle_gamma   90.00
#
_symmetry.space_group_name_H-M   'P 1'
#
loop_
_entity.id
_entity.type
_entity.pdbx_description
1 polymer ?
#
loop_
_entity_poly.entity_id
_entity_poly.type
_entity_poly.pdbx_seq_one_letter_code
_entity_poly.pdbx_strand_id
1 'polypeptide(L)'
;GTVINLPVHAFPTDDGSIAMKCPTEVAIDDRREAELAKLGLMPILHRKNTDLAAFIGAHSLQDDETRAGRLVDPDAQSNERLSANLPYLFPVSRFAHYLKAIARDKIGSFKERTDM
;
A
#
# COMPACT_ATOMS: atom_id res chain seq x y z
N GLY A 1 -2.48 -6.65 5.50
CA GLY A 1 -1.67 -5.78 6.37
C GLY A 1 -2.43 -5.49 7.65
N THR A 2 -2.61 -6.49 8.51
CA THR A 2 -3.31 -6.34 9.78
C THR A 2 -2.31 -5.95 10.86
N VAL A 3 -2.66 -4.95 11.66
CA VAL A 3 -1.92 -4.48 12.83
C VAL A 3 -2.68 -5.00 14.05
N ILE A 4 -1.97 -5.75 14.90
CA ILE A 4 -2.53 -6.41 16.08
C ILE A 4 -1.97 -5.77 17.34
N ASN A 5 -2.66 -5.98 18.47
CA ASN A 5 -2.19 -5.58 19.79
C ASN A 5 -1.98 -4.06 19.93
N LEU A 6 -2.92 -3.28 19.37
CA LEU A 6 -2.90 -1.83 19.50
C LEU A 6 -3.20 -1.40 20.94
N PRO A 7 -2.59 -0.32 21.45
CA PRO A 7 -2.90 0.20 22.78
C PRO A 7 -4.38 0.58 22.90
N VAL A 8 -5.05 -0.03 23.88
CA VAL A 8 -6.46 0.23 24.16
C VAL A 8 -6.57 0.96 25.49
N HIS A 9 -7.24 2.12 25.48
CA HIS A 9 -7.61 2.83 26.69
C HIS A 9 -9.13 2.79 26.87
N ALA A 10 -9.59 2.02 27.85
CA ALA A 10 -11.01 1.93 28.22
C ALA A 10 -11.27 2.82 29.44
N PHE A 11 -12.34 3.61 29.40
CA PHE A 11 -12.71 4.53 30.48
C PHE A 11 -14.23 4.53 30.70
N PRO A 12 -14.70 4.75 31.94
CA PRO A 12 -16.11 4.90 32.22
C PRO A 12 -16.64 6.20 31.63
N THR A 13 -17.85 6.14 31.07
CA THR A 13 -18.60 7.31 30.56
C THR A 13 -19.68 7.73 31.54
N ASP A 14 -20.15 8.98 31.40
CA ASP A 14 -21.17 9.59 32.26
C ASP A 14 -22.51 8.81 32.26
N ASP A 15 -22.78 8.06 31.20
CA ASP A 15 -23.96 7.20 31.04
C ASP A 15 -23.81 5.83 31.74
N GLY A 16 -22.71 5.59 32.46
CA GLY A 16 -22.42 4.34 33.16
C GLY A 16 -21.89 3.20 32.29
N SER A 17 -21.61 3.47 31.01
CA SER A 17 -21.01 2.48 30.08
C SER A 17 -19.48 2.60 30.03
N ILE A 18 -18.79 1.52 29.66
CA ILE A 18 -17.34 1.55 29.41
C ILE A 18 -17.11 1.85 27.93
N ALA A 19 -16.51 3.00 27.63
CA ALA A 19 -16.12 3.36 26.28
C ALA A 19 -14.65 3.02 26.03
N MET A 20 -14.38 2.54 24.82
CA MET A 20 -13.04 2.25 24.31
C MET A 20 -12.58 3.42 23.45
N LYS A 21 -11.43 4.03 23.79
CA LYS A 21 -10.82 5.01 22.91
C LYS A 21 -10.31 4.32 21.64
N CYS A 22 -10.60 4.92 20.48
CA CYS A 22 -10.06 4.46 19.21
C CYS A 22 -8.52 4.49 19.26
N PRO A 23 -7.83 3.37 18.94
CA PRO A 23 -6.37 3.33 18.89
C PRO A 23 -5.75 4.17 17.77
N THR A 24 -6.49 4.41 16.68
CA THR A 24 -6.16 5.41 15.64
C THR A 24 -6.78 6.76 16.01
N GLU A 25 -6.23 7.88 15.55
CA GLU A 25 -6.74 9.22 15.92
C GLU A 25 -8.22 9.40 15.59
N VAL A 26 -8.67 8.79 14.49
CA VAL A 26 -10.06 8.83 14.02
C VAL A 26 -10.44 7.44 13.48
N ALA A 27 -11.69 7.04 13.68
CA ALA A 27 -12.28 5.89 13.00
C ALA A 27 -12.64 6.28 11.56
N ILE A 28 -12.06 5.58 10.59
CA ILE A 28 -12.26 5.82 9.16
C ILE A 28 -13.31 4.83 8.65
N ASP A 29 -14.34 5.34 7.96
CA ASP A 29 -15.34 4.52 7.25
C ASP A 29 -14.82 4.09 5.88
N ASP A 30 -15.39 3.01 5.34
CA ASP A 30 -14.97 2.46 4.03
C ASP A 30 -15.04 3.50 2.90
N ARG A 31 -15.98 4.46 2.99
CA ARG A 31 -16.07 5.56 2.02
C ARG A 31 -14.88 6.51 2.10
N ARG A 32 -14.48 6.97 3.29
CA ARG A 32 -13.29 7.82 3.44
C ARG A 32 -12.01 7.05 3.15
N GLU A 33 -11.97 5.75 3.44
CA GLU A 33 -10.86 4.89 3.04
C GLU A 33 -10.65 4.97 1.52
N ALA A 34 -11.72 4.76 0.74
CA ALA A 34 -11.65 4.85 -0.71
C ALA A 34 -11.27 6.26 -1.21
N GLU A 35 -11.76 7.32 -0.56
CA GLU A 35 -11.38 8.71 -0.88
C GLU A 35 -9.89 8.97 -0.62
N LEU A 36 -9.36 8.48 0.50
CA LEU A 36 -7.94 8.60 0.85
C LEU A 36 -7.05 7.76 -0.06
N ALA A 37 -7.49 6.54 -0.39
CA ALA A 37 -6.78 5.66 -1.32
C ALA A 37 -6.67 6.29 -2.72
N LYS A 38 -7.74 6.93 -3.20
CA LYS A 38 -7.75 7.69 -4.46
C LYS A 38 -6.81 8.89 -4.47
N LEU A 39 -6.47 9.44 -3.30
CA LEU A 39 -5.46 10.49 -3.13
C LEU A 39 -4.02 9.94 -3.00
N GLY A 40 -3.83 8.62 -3.16
CA GLY A 40 -2.53 7.97 -3.02
C GLY A 40 -2.06 7.80 -1.57
N LEU A 41 -2.99 7.92 -0.59
CA LEU A 41 -2.70 7.72 0.83
C LEU A 41 -2.93 6.26 1.23
N MET A 42 -2.29 5.86 2.34
CA MET A 42 -2.46 4.54 2.94
C MET A 42 -3.07 4.69 4.34
N PRO A 43 -4.41 4.78 4.45
CA PRO A 43 -5.08 4.87 5.74
C PRO A 43 -4.99 3.54 6.52
N ILE A 44 -4.86 3.66 7.84
CA ILE A 44 -4.97 2.52 8.75
C ILE A 44 -6.37 2.52 9.38
N LEU A 45 -7.14 1.45 9.15
CA LEU A 45 -8.52 1.35 9.59
C LEU A 45 -8.60 0.55 10.88
N HIS A 46 -9.10 1.19 11.95
CA HIS A 46 -9.39 0.51 13.20
C HIS A 46 -10.69 -0.30 13.11
N ARG A 47 -10.64 -1.56 13.53
CA ARG A 47 -11.84 -2.40 13.64
C ARG A 47 -12.55 -2.11 14.96
N LYS A 48 -13.76 -1.59 14.85
CA LYS A 48 -14.63 -1.21 15.98
C LYS A 48 -14.67 -2.29 17.07
N ASN A 49 -14.51 -1.87 18.33
CA ASN A 49 -14.53 -2.71 19.54
C ASN A 49 -13.46 -3.81 19.60
N THR A 50 -12.37 -3.69 18.83
CA THR A 50 -11.23 -4.61 18.89
C THR A 50 -9.92 -3.84 19.00
N ASP A 51 -8.82 -4.50 19.33
CA ASP A 51 -7.46 -3.95 19.32
C ASP A 51 -6.78 -4.09 17.95
N LEU A 52 -7.57 -4.37 16.90
CA LEU A 52 -7.11 -4.65 15.55
C LEU A 52 -7.27 -3.43 14.66
N ALA A 53 -6.31 -3.24 13.76
CA ALA A 53 -6.46 -2.38 12.61
C ALA A 53 -5.92 -3.04 11.35
N ALA A 54 -6.20 -2.49 10.18
CA ALA A 54 -5.67 -2.99 8.92
C ALA A 54 -5.42 -1.88 7.90
N PHE A 55 -4.40 -2.08 7.07
CA PHE A 55 -4.29 -1.43 5.77
C PHE A 55 -5.10 -2.24 4.76
N ILE A 56 -6.12 -1.61 4.17
CA ILE A 56 -6.98 -2.21 3.15
C ILE A 56 -6.27 -2.20 1.80
N GLY A 57 -5.78 -1.03 1.40
CA GLY A 57 -4.96 -0.82 0.21
C GLY A 57 -3.55 -0.33 0.52
N ALA A 58 -2.66 -0.42 -0.46
CA ALA A 58 -1.30 0.12 -0.40
C ALA A 58 -0.96 0.84 -1.71
N HIS A 59 -1.41 2.08 -1.80
CA HIS A 59 -1.17 2.97 -2.94
C HIS A 59 0.07 3.83 -2.69
N SER A 60 0.78 4.17 -3.76
CA SER A 60 1.83 5.19 -3.74
C SER A 60 1.22 6.58 -3.92
N LEU A 61 2.04 7.62 -3.73
CA LEU A 61 1.64 9.02 -3.96
C LEU A 61 1.54 9.41 -5.45
N GLN A 62 1.75 8.46 -6.36
CA GLN A 62 1.59 8.69 -7.79
C GLN A 62 0.11 8.89 -8.11
N ASP A 63 -0.22 10.02 -8.73
CA ASP A 63 -1.56 10.29 -9.26
C ASP A 63 -1.81 9.43 -10.52
N ASP A 64 -2.25 8.19 -10.28
CA ASP A 64 -2.49 7.19 -11.31
C ASP A 64 -3.78 7.46 -12.09
N GLU A 65 -4.80 8.05 -11.48
CA GLU A 65 -6.02 8.44 -12.18
C GLU A 65 -5.74 9.47 -13.29
N THR A 66 -5.02 10.55 -12.98
CA THR A 66 -4.68 11.56 -13.98
C THR A 66 -3.72 11.01 -15.02
N ARG A 67 -2.75 10.17 -14.63
CA ARG A 67 -1.78 9.59 -15.57
C ARG A 67 -2.43 8.57 -16.49
N ALA A 68 -3.26 7.68 -15.98
CA ALA A 68 -4.03 6.73 -16.78
C ALA A 68 -5.03 7.46 -17.68
N GLY A 69 -5.73 8.49 -17.18
CA GLY A 69 -6.71 9.26 -17.97
C GLY A 69 -6.15 9.96 -19.21
N ARG A 70 -4.82 10.18 -19.27
CA ARG A 70 -4.14 10.73 -20.46
C ARG A 70 -3.87 9.69 -21.55
N LEU A 71 -3.99 8.41 -21.23
CA LEU A 71 -3.69 7.30 -22.14
C LEU A 71 -4.97 6.86 -22.86
N VAL A 72 -4.88 6.66 -24.17
CA VAL A 72 -6.01 6.19 -25.00
C VAL A 72 -6.18 4.68 -24.90
N ASP A 73 -5.06 3.96 -24.82
CA ASP A 73 -5.03 2.50 -24.80
C ASP A 73 -5.40 1.93 -23.40
N PRO A 74 -6.43 1.06 -23.29
CA PRO A 74 -6.83 0.44 -22.03
C PRO A 74 -5.72 -0.39 -21.36
N ASP A 75 -4.82 -1.00 -22.14
CA ASP A 75 -3.72 -1.79 -21.59
C ASP A 75 -2.68 -0.86 -20.95
N ALA A 76 -2.36 0.25 -21.62
CA ALA A 76 -1.51 1.30 -21.06
C ALA A 76 -2.11 1.91 -19.77
N GLN A 77 -3.42 2.15 -19.72
CA GLN A 77 -4.09 2.63 -18.51
C GLN A 77 -3.95 1.64 -17.34
N SER A 78 -4.13 0.34 -17.62
CA SER A 78 -4.03 -0.72 -16.61
C SER A 78 -2.61 -0.84 -16.07
N ASN A 79 -1.60 -0.77 -16.95
CA ASN A 79 -0.20 -0.77 -16.57
C ASN A 79 0.16 0.44 -15.68
N GLU A 80 -0.40 1.61 -15.99
CA GLU A 80 -0.18 2.82 -15.19
C GLU A 80 -0.73 2.67 -13.76
N ARG A 81 -1.96 2.13 -13.62
CA ARG A 81 -2.56 1.83 -12.30
C ARG A 81 -1.78 0.78 -11.53
N LEU A 82 -1.25 -0.25 -12.20
CA LEU A 82 -0.39 -1.25 -11.57
C LEU A 82 0.91 -0.63 -11.04
N SER A 83 1.48 0.34 -11.76
CA SER A 83 2.73 1.00 -11.36
C SER A 83 2.59 1.82 -10.07
N ALA A 84 1.40 2.36 -9.79
CA ALA A 84 1.13 3.15 -8.60
C ALA A 84 0.85 2.32 -7.34
N ASN A 85 0.72 1.00 -7.48
CA ASN A 85 0.43 0.09 -6.39
C ASN A 85 1.70 -0.52 -5.81
N LEU A 86 1.99 -0.23 -4.54
CA LEU A 86 3.18 -0.71 -3.84
C LEU A 86 3.31 -2.24 -3.81
N PRO A 87 2.24 -3.04 -3.68
CA PRO A 87 2.31 -4.50 -3.74
C PRO A 87 2.93 -5.04 -5.04
N TYR A 88 2.83 -4.30 -6.15
CA TYR A 88 3.48 -4.67 -7.41
C TYR A 88 4.87 -4.03 -7.55
N LEU A 89 5.07 -2.84 -6.99
CA LEU A 89 6.35 -2.14 -7.03
C LEU A 89 7.45 -2.85 -6.20
N PHE A 90 7.12 -3.41 -5.05
CA PHE A 90 8.10 -4.07 -4.17
C PHE A 90 8.73 -5.33 -4.80
N PRO A 91 7.95 -6.26 -5.42
CA PRO A 91 8.51 -7.37 -6.19
C PRO A 91 9.44 -6.91 -7.31
N VAL A 92 9.02 -5.92 -8.11
CA VAL A 92 9.85 -5.35 -9.20
C VAL A 92 11.17 -4.80 -8.67
N SER A 93 11.12 -4.07 -7.55
CA SER A 93 12.32 -3.56 -6.87
C SER A 93 13.23 -4.70 -6.41
N ARG A 94 12.67 -5.81 -5.93
CA ARG A 94 13.45 -6.98 -5.52
C ARG A 94 14.09 -7.70 -6.71
N PHE A 95 13.38 -7.85 -7.83
CA PHE A 95 13.96 -8.35 -9.07
C PHE A 95 15.10 -7.46 -9.56
N ALA A 96 14.92 -6.14 -9.53
CA ALA A 96 15.96 -5.19 -9.90
C ALA A 96 17.22 -5.33 -9.02
N HIS A 97 17.05 -5.52 -7.70
CA HIS A 97 18.16 -5.79 -6.79
C HIS A 97 18.92 -7.07 -7.15
N TYR A 98 18.21 -8.18 -7.42
CA TYR A 98 18.84 -9.43 -7.82
C TYR A 98 19.53 -9.33 -9.17
N LEU A 99 18.87 -8.72 -10.16
CA LEU A 99 19.45 -8.51 -11.48
C LEU A 99 20.71 -7.67 -11.39
N LYS A 100 20.72 -6.63 -10.53
CA LYS A 100 21.91 -5.78 -10.32
C LYS A 100 23.09 -6.58 -9.77
N ALA A 101 22.86 -7.44 -8.77
CA ALA A 101 23.92 -8.28 -8.20
C ALA A 101 24.45 -9.28 -9.24
N ILE A 102 23.55 -10.05 -9.87
CA ILE A 102 23.90 -11.07 -10.87
C ILE A 102 24.62 -10.47 -12.08
N ALA A 103 24.11 -9.36 -12.61
CA ALA A 103 24.71 -8.69 -13.76
C ALA A 103 26.09 -8.15 -13.42
N ARG A 104 26.30 -7.63 -12.19
CA ARG A 104 27.60 -7.15 -11.72
C ARG A 104 28.63 -8.28 -11.67
N ASP A 105 28.25 -9.45 -11.17
CA ASP A 105 29.14 -10.62 -11.09
C ASP A 105 29.53 -11.17 -12.47
N LYS A 106 28.68 -10.95 -13.48
CA LYS A 106 28.94 -11.36 -14.87
C LYS A 106 29.81 -10.39 -15.66
N ILE A 107 30.12 -9.19 -15.14
CA ILE A 107 31.00 -8.23 -15.81
C ILE A 107 32.40 -8.84 -15.95
N GLY A 108 32.91 -8.90 -17.18
CA GLY A 108 34.20 -9.52 -17.50
C GLY A 108 34.13 -10.98 -17.95
N SER A 109 32.92 -11.58 -17.99
CA SER A 109 32.71 -12.87 -18.66
C SER A 109 32.58 -12.70 -20.18
N PHE A 110 33.04 -13.70 -20.94
CA PHE A 110 32.80 -13.75 -22.39
C PHE A 110 31.35 -14.20 -22.62
N LYS A 111 30.49 -13.26 -23.04
CA LYS A 111 29.09 -13.51 -23.39
C LYS A 111 28.75 -12.78 -24.67
N GLU A 112 28.21 -13.50 -25.64
CA GLU A 112 27.63 -12.92 -26.86
C GLU A 112 26.14 -12.61 -26.66
N ARG A 113 25.50 -11.97 -27.64
CA ARG A 113 24.07 -11.59 -27.58
C ARG A 113 23.16 -12.81 -27.37
N THR A 114 23.53 -13.97 -27.90
CA THR A 114 22.79 -15.23 -27.73
C THR A 114 22.94 -15.84 -26.34
N ASP A 115 23.92 -15.37 -25.54
CA ASP A 115 24.23 -15.89 -24.21
C ASP A 115 23.63 -15.03 -23.07
N MET A 116 22.94 -13.93 -23.42
CA MET A 116 22.21 -13.06 -22.49
C MET A 116 20.72 -13.39 -22.49
#